data_AF-A0A5C8L401-F1
#
_entry.id   AF-A0A5C8L401-F1
#
_cell.length_a   1.000
_cell.length_b   1.000
_cell.length_c   1.000
_cell.angle_alpha   90.00
_cell.angle_beta   90.00
_cell.angle_gamma   90.00
#
_symmetry.space_group_name_H-M   'P 1'
#
loop_
_entity.id
_entity.type
_entity.pdbx_description
1 polymer ?
#
loop_
_entity_poly.entity_id
_entity_poly.type
_entity_poly.pdbx_seq_one_letter_code
_entity_poly.pdbx_strand_id
1 'polypeptide(L)'
;MSYGAGHIMDMISRMKQNRNLRPSNRSKFKENNRQSINSTADGQEKPFFKKIAPDKLKQINAQIQFEAKRQRKKERLIYGVFYICFALALIRLLVWLH
;
A
#
# COMPACT_ATOMS: atom_id res chain seq x y z
N MET A 1 23.93 47.75 -1.44
CA MET A 1 23.21 46.52 -1.04
C MET A 1 21.76 46.67 -1.48
N SER A 2 21.33 45.87 -2.47
CA SER A 2 20.01 45.99 -3.11
C SER A 2 18.96 45.22 -2.31
N TYR A 3 18.12 45.97 -1.59
CA TYR A 3 17.07 45.48 -0.68
C TYR A 3 15.87 44.88 -1.43
N GLY A 4 16.06 43.70 -2.03
CA GLY A 4 14.93 42.92 -2.56
C GLY A 4 15.32 41.86 -3.60
N ALA A 5 16.36 42.13 -4.40
CA ALA A 5 16.75 41.24 -5.48
C ALA A 5 17.31 39.88 -4.98
N GLY A 6 18.06 39.87 -3.87
CA GLY A 6 18.65 38.65 -3.31
C GLY A 6 17.61 37.69 -2.74
N HIS A 7 16.60 38.21 -2.04
CA HIS A 7 15.52 37.40 -1.45
C HIS A 7 14.62 36.79 -2.53
N ILE A 8 14.36 37.54 -3.61
CA ILE A 8 13.60 37.02 -4.75
C ILE A 8 14.39 35.91 -5.46
N MET A 9 15.70 36.07 -5.63
CA MET A 9 16.55 35.05 -6.24
C MET A 9 16.71 33.79 -5.37
N ASP A 10 16.76 33.93 -4.04
CA ASP A 10 16.75 32.79 -3.11
C ASP A 10 15.39 32.05 -3.20
N MET A 11 14.28 32.80 -3.22
CA MET A 11 12.95 32.22 -3.37
C MET A 11 12.81 31.43 -4.68
N ILE A 12 13.30 31.97 -5.80
CA ILE A 12 13.33 31.28 -7.09
C ILE A 12 14.17 30.00 -7.02
N SER A 13 15.32 30.04 -6.36
CA SER A 13 16.21 28.89 -6.21
C SER A 13 15.57 27.77 -5.38
N ARG A 14 14.91 28.12 -4.27
CA ARG A 14 14.14 27.16 -3.45
C ARG A 14 12.97 26.56 -4.19
N MET A 15 12.24 27.35 -4.98
CA MET A 15 11.15 26.83 -5.82
C MET A 15 11.66 25.82 -6.87
N LYS A 16 12.80 26.11 -7.51
CA LYS A 16 13.43 25.19 -8.47
C LYS A 16 13.89 23.89 -7.80
N GLN A 17 14.50 23.96 -6.62
CA GLN A 17 14.90 22.78 -5.84
C GLN A 17 13.68 21.93 -5.44
N ASN A 18 12.62 22.56 -4.89
CA ASN A 18 11.39 21.85 -4.52
C ASN A 18 10.70 21.20 -5.72
N ARG A 19 10.74 21.84 -6.90
CA ARG A 19 10.22 21.26 -8.14
C ARG A 19 11.02 20.03 -8.58
N ASN A 20 12.35 20.05 -8.45
CA ASN A 20 13.21 18.92 -8.78
C ASN A 20 13.09 17.76 -7.78
N LEU A 21 12.77 18.04 -6.51
CA LEU A 21 12.52 17.03 -5.49
C LEU A 21 11.15 16.33 -5.62
N ARG A 22 10.24 16.85 -6.46
CA ARG A 22 8.93 16.24 -6.68
C ARG A 22 9.10 14.80 -7.20
N PRO A 23 8.43 13.80 -6.59
CA PRO A 23 8.48 12.41 -7.04
C PRO A 23 8.10 12.22 -8.51
N SER A 24 7.27 13.12 -9.06
CA SER A 24 6.85 13.15 -10.47
C SER A 24 7.99 13.48 -11.45
N ASN A 25 9.03 14.18 -11.00
CA ASN A 25 10.20 14.57 -11.79
C ASN A 25 11.40 13.65 -11.58
N ARG A 26 11.33 12.71 -10.63
CA ARG A 26 12.27 11.59 -10.61
C ARG A 26 12.13 10.88 -11.96
N SER A 27 13.25 10.47 -12.55
CA SER A 27 13.19 9.60 -13.71
C SER A 27 12.31 8.41 -13.31
N LYS A 28 11.11 8.31 -13.91
CA LYS A 28 10.36 7.05 -13.88
C LYS A 28 11.38 5.99 -14.30
N PHE A 29 11.41 4.86 -13.60
CA PHE A 29 12.21 3.70 -14.02
C PHE A 29 11.94 3.52 -15.53
N LYS A 30 12.89 3.96 -16.35
CA LYS A 30 12.85 3.73 -17.78
C LYS A 30 13.18 2.26 -17.86
N GLU A 31 12.17 1.47 -18.20
CA GLU A 31 12.22 0.04 -18.51
C GLU A 31 11.51 -0.89 -17.52
N ASN A 32 10.88 -1.89 -18.12
CA ASN A 32 10.40 -3.10 -17.47
C ASN A 32 11.61 -3.79 -16.83
N ASN A 33 11.85 -3.58 -15.54
CA ASN A 33 12.68 -4.46 -14.71
C ASN A 33 12.00 -5.85 -14.53
N ARG A 34 11.48 -6.43 -15.61
CA ARG A 34 10.99 -7.82 -15.70
C ARG A 34 12.12 -8.80 -16.01
N GLN A 35 13.30 -8.31 -16.39
CA GLN A 35 14.50 -9.14 -16.49
C GLN A 35 15.14 -9.30 -15.12
N SER A 36 14.59 -10.20 -14.29
CA SER A 36 15.36 -10.93 -13.26
C SER A 36 14.56 -11.95 -12.45
N ILE A 37 13.28 -12.19 -12.74
CA ILE A 37 12.55 -13.27 -12.06
C ILE A 37 13.14 -14.65 -12.44
N ASN A 38 13.70 -14.78 -13.66
CA ASN A 38 14.37 -16.00 -14.15
C ASN A 38 15.84 -15.77 -14.54
N SER A 39 16.44 -14.62 -14.22
CA SER A 39 17.87 -14.45 -14.45
C SER A 39 18.58 -15.31 -13.43
N THR A 40 19.38 -16.27 -13.90
CA THR A 40 20.37 -17.04 -13.13
C THR A 40 21.46 -16.13 -12.58
N ALA A 41 21.07 -15.18 -11.73
CA ALA A 41 21.98 -14.48 -10.84
C ALA A 41 22.16 -15.40 -9.63
N ASP A 42 23.28 -16.10 -9.63
CA ASP A 42 23.79 -17.05 -8.63
C ASP A 42 24.07 -16.38 -7.26
N GLY A 43 23.17 -15.54 -6.75
CA GLY A 43 23.44 -14.75 -5.56
C GLY A 43 22.24 -14.11 -4.87
N GLN A 44 21.00 -14.50 -5.19
CA GLN A 44 19.89 -14.13 -4.30
C GLN A 44 19.97 -15.01 -3.06
N GLU A 45 20.35 -14.42 -1.93
CA GLU A 45 20.23 -15.01 -0.60
C GLU A 45 18.77 -15.44 -0.41
N LYS A 46 18.51 -16.73 -0.67
CA LYS A 46 17.19 -17.30 -0.43
C LYS A 46 16.94 -17.17 1.08
N PRO A 47 15.76 -16.70 1.50
CA PRO A 47 15.45 -16.64 2.92
C PRO A 47 15.63 -18.02 3.53
N PHE A 48 16.51 -18.12 4.53
CA PHE A 48 16.73 -19.34 5.27
C PHE A 48 15.50 -19.64 6.12
N PHE A 49 14.63 -20.52 5.62
CA PHE A 49 13.51 -20.99 6.41
C PHE A 49 14.00 -21.95 7.49
N LYS A 50 13.57 -21.70 8.73
CA LYS A 50 13.82 -22.63 9.84
C LYS A 50 13.15 -23.96 9.52
N LYS A 51 13.91 -25.06 9.50
CA LYS A 51 13.36 -26.41 9.34
C LYS A 51 12.56 -26.76 10.60
N ILE A 52 11.24 -26.74 10.49
CA ILE A 52 10.32 -27.12 11.57
C ILE A 52 9.94 -28.59 11.37
N ALA A 53 9.82 -29.35 12.47
CA ALA A 53 9.32 -30.73 12.42
C ALA A 53 7.90 -30.78 11.83
N PRO A 54 7.57 -31.82 11.03
CA PRO A 54 6.30 -31.89 10.29
C PRO A 54 5.06 -31.80 11.20
N ASP A 55 5.13 -32.33 12.42
CA ASP A 55 4.03 -32.30 13.37
C ASP A 55 3.74 -30.90 13.90
N LYS A 56 4.80 -30.12 14.20
CA LYS A 56 4.67 -28.72 14.61
C LYS A 56 4.14 -27.85 13.46
N LEU A 57 4.52 -28.15 12.22
CA LEU A 57 4.05 -27.44 11.04
C LEU A 57 2.54 -27.64 10.81
N LYS A 58 2.03 -28.86 11.02
CA LYS A 58 0.59 -29.14 10.97
C LYS A 58 -0.19 -28.33 12.03
N GLN A 59 0.34 -28.25 13.26
CA GLN A 59 -0.31 -27.48 14.34
C GLN A 59 -0.35 -25.99 14.02
N ILE A 60 0.76 -25.41 13.55
CA ILE A 60 0.83 -23.99 13.16
C ILE A 60 -0.15 -23.70 12.02
N ASN A 61 -0.18 -24.55 10.98
CA ASN A 61 -1.11 -24.37 9.87
C ASN A 61 -2.58 -24.45 10.31
N ALA A 62 -2.91 -25.38 11.21
CA ALA A 62 -4.26 -25.50 11.75
C ALA A 62 -4.67 -24.26 12.55
N GLN A 63 -3.77 -23.71 13.37
CA GLN A 63 -4.00 -22.46 14.11
C GLN A 63 -4.23 -21.28 13.16
N ILE A 64 -3.36 -21.09 12.16
CA ILE A 64 -3.50 -20.03 11.15
C ILE A 64 -4.85 -20.14 10.42
N GLN A 65 -5.23 -21.35 10.00
CA GLN A 65 -6.51 -21.56 9.31
C GLN A 65 -7.71 -21.26 10.21
N PHE A 66 -7.64 -21.63 11.49
CA PHE A 66 -8.70 -21.36 12.45
C PHE A 66 -8.88 -19.85 12.68
N GLU A 67 -7.78 -19.14 12.90
CA GLU A 67 -7.78 -17.68 13.09
C GLU A 67 -8.30 -16.95 11.85
N ALA A 68 -7.83 -17.33 10.65
CA ALA A 68 -8.29 -16.77 9.40
C ALA A 68 -9.79 -16.99 9.18
N LYS A 69 -10.31 -18.20 9.48
CA LYS A 69 -11.76 -18.48 9.42
C LYS A 69 -12.55 -17.60 10.40
N ARG A 70 -12.01 -17.36 11.60
CA ARG A 70 -12.65 -16.49 12.61
C ARG A 70 -12.69 -15.04 12.15
N GLN A 71 -11.60 -14.52 11.60
CA GLN A 71 -11.52 -13.15 11.07
C GLN A 71 -12.48 -12.95 9.90
N ARG A 72 -12.51 -13.86 8.92
CA ARG A 72 -13.45 -13.80 7.78
C ARG A 72 -14.91 -13.79 8.18
N LYS A 73 -15.28 -14.45 9.28
CA LYS A 73 -16.65 -14.40 9.82
C LYS A 73 -16.97 -13.01 10.39
N LYS A 74 -16.04 -12.42 11.15
CA LYS A 74 -16.20 -11.07 11.69
C LYS A 74 -16.27 -10.01 10.59
N GLU A 75 -15.37 -10.09 9.61
CA GLU A 75 -15.35 -9.19 8.45
C GLU A 75 -16.68 -9.24 7.68
N ARG A 76 -17.19 -10.44 7.38
CA ARG A 76 -18.49 -10.57 6.69
C ARG A 76 -19.64 -9.95 7.48
N LEU A 77 -19.66 -10.10 8.80
CA LEU A 77 -20.67 -9.45 9.63
C LEU A 77 -20.53 -7.92 9.59
N ILE A 78 -19.32 -7.39 9.74
CA ILE A 78 -19.06 -5.95 9.72
C ILE A 78 -19.44 -5.34 8.36
N TYR A 79 -18.99 -5.95 7.26
CA TYR A 79 -19.35 -5.50 5.92
C TYR A 79 -20.85 -5.62 5.67
N GLY A 80 -21.49 -6.71 6.11
CA GLY A 80 -22.93 -6.89 6.00
C GLY A 80 -23.72 -5.77 6.68
N VAL A 81 -23.36 -5.43 7.93
CA VAL A 81 -23.98 -4.31 8.65
C VAL A 81 -23.75 -2.99 7.91
N PHE A 82 -22.54 -2.75 7.41
CA PHE A 82 -22.21 -1.53 6.68
C PHE A 82 -23.05 -1.39 5.40
N TYR A 83 -23.21 -2.46 4.62
CA TYR A 83 -24.04 -2.46 3.41
C TYR A 83 -25.52 -2.19 3.72
N ILE A 84 -26.06 -2.78 4.79
CA ILE A 84 -27.45 -2.55 5.21
C ILE A 84 -27.65 -1.09 5.61
N CYS A 85 -26.77 -0.54 6.46
CA CYS A 85 -26.83 0.85 6.88
C CYS A 85 -26.73 1.81 5.67
N PHE A 86 -25.82 1.52 4.74
CA PHE A 86 -25.65 2.32 3.52
C PHE A 86 -26.89 2.28 2.63
N ALA A 87 -27.49 1.10 2.42
CA ALA A 87 -28.72 0.96 1.64
C ALA A 87 -29.88 1.75 2.26
N LEU A 88 -30.06 1.68 3.59
CA LEU A 88 -31.09 2.45 4.29
C LEU A 88 -30.87 3.96 4.18
N ALA A 89 -29.62 4.42 4.25
CA ALA A 89 -29.29 5.83 4.07
C ALA A 89 -29.63 6.32 2.66
N LEU A 90 -29.32 5.52 1.64
CA LEU A 90 -29.67 5.84 0.25
C LEU A 90 -31.19 5.90 0.03
N ILE A 91 -31.94 4.96 0.59
CA ILE A 91 -33.41 4.96 0.50
C ILE A 91 -33.99 6.23 1.13
N ARG A 92 -33.51 6.61 2.33
CA ARG A 92 -33.93 7.87 2.97
C ARG A 92 -33.61 9.08 2.12
N LEU A 93 -32.42 9.12 1.52
CA LEU A 93 -32.01 10.24 0.67
C LEU A 93 -32.91 10.36 -0.57
N LEU A 94 -33.26 9.24 -1.20
CA LEU A 94 -34.17 9.21 -2.35
C LEU A 94 -35.58 9.68 -1.99
N VAL A 95 -36.13 9.26 -0.85
CA VAL A 95 -37.44 9.72 -0.37
C VAL A 95 -37.42 11.20 0.01
N TRP A 96 -36.29 11.73 0.49
CA TRP A 96 -36.18 13.16 0.78
C TRP A 96 -36.07 14.02 -0.50
N LEU A 97 -35.47 13.47 -1.55
CA LEU A 97 -35.27 14.17 -2.82
C LEU A 97 -36.54 14.23 -3.70
N HIS A 98 -37.43 13.24 -3.55
CA HIS A 98 -38.72 13.15 -4.24
C HIS A 98 -39.83 13.80 -3.43
#